data_AF-A0A094ZVM1-F1
#
_entry.id   AF-A0A094ZVM1-F1
#
_cell.length_a   1.000
_cell.length_b   1.000
_cell.length_c   1.000
_cell.angle_alpha   90.00
_cell.angle_beta   90.00
_cell.angle_gamma   90.00
#
_symmetry.space_group_name_H-M   'P 1'
#
loop_
_entity.id
_entity.type
_entity.pdbx_description
1 polymer ?
#
loop_
_entity_poly.entity_id
_entity_poly.type
_entity_poly.pdbx_seq_one_letter_code
_entity_poly.pdbx_strand_id
1 'polypeptide(L)'
;MPVEKICEKLFKVDSQICDLRYEKVVDLKEFNFEKSKVRDLKKIIEKWGLECRGCTEKRDYISLIKSNMHKHDPEAAAFLQARGEL
;
A
#
# COMPACT_ATOMS: atom_id res chain seq x y z
N MET A 1 13.41 19.35 -19.75
CA MET A 1 12.72 18.37 -20.64
C MET A 1 11.63 17.70 -19.84
N PRO A 2 10.40 17.57 -20.36
CA PRO A 2 9.30 16.92 -19.65
C PRO A 2 9.53 15.41 -19.56
N VAL A 3 9.09 14.81 -18.45
CA VAL A 3 9.16 13.37 -18.17
C VAL A 3 8.52 12.52 -19.27
N GLU A 4 7.45 13.00 -19.89
CA GLU A 4 6.75 12.32 -20.99
C GLU A 4 7.66 12.12 -22.22
N LYS A 5 8.41 13.15 -22.60
CA LYS A 5 9.36 13.10 -23.74
C LYS A 5 10.54 12.16 -23.46
N ILE A 6 10.88 11.96 -22.19
CA ILE A 6 11.96 11.07 -21.76
C ILE A 6 11.47 9.61 -21.86
N CYS A 7 10.26 9.32 -21.38
CA CYS A 7 9.61 8.01 -21.55
C CYS A 7 9.44 7.64 -23.04
N GLU A 8 9.02 8.57 -23.91
CA GLU A 8 8.91 8.31 -25.36
C GLU A 8 10.25 7.92 -26.02
N LYS A 9 11.35 8.54 -25.58
CA LYS A 9 12.69 8.20 -26.09
C LYS A 9 13.16 6.85 -25.57
N LEU A 10 12.93 6.57 -24.29
CA LEU A 10 13.29 5.31 -23.65
C LEU A 10 12.50 4.12 -24.22
N PHE A 11 11.21 4.31 -24.54
CA PHE A 11 10.36 3.30 -25.17
C PHE A 11 10.91 2.80 -26.51
N LYS A 12 11.51 3.69 -27.31
CA LYS A 12 12.12 3.35 -28.60
C LYS A 12 13.42 2.54 -28.46
N VAL A 13 14.07 2.61 -27.30
CA VAL A 13 15.31 1.89 -27.00
C VAL A 13 14.99 0.55 -26.33
N ASP A 14 14.03 0.55 -25.41
CA ASP A 14 13.60 -0.64 -24.69
C ASP A 14 12.10 -0.52 -24.33
N SER A 15 11.27 -1.28 -25.05
CA SER A 15 9.82 -1.32 -24.84
C SER A 15 9.43 -1.93 -23.48
N GLN A 16 10.30 -2.75 -22.88
CA GLN A 16 10.00 -3.41 -21.61
C GLN A 16 9.92 -2.41 -20.46
N ILE A 17 10.55 -1.23 -20.59
CA ILE A 17 10.51 -0.15 -19.60
C ILE A 17 9.08 0.40 -19.40
N CYS A 18 8.28 0.51 -20.47
CA CYS A 18 6.88 0.95 -20.36
C CYS A 18 5.92 -0.17 -19.97
N ASP A 19 6.27 -1.43 -20.25
CA ASP A 19 5.53 -2.61 -19.80
C ASP A 19 5.78 -2.92 -18.31
N LEU A 20 6.77 -2.26 -17.71
CA LEU A 20 7.12 -2.41 -16.30
C LEU A 20 6.05 -1.79 -15.40
N ARG A 21 4.97 -2.54 -15.21
CA ARG A 21 3.93 -2.23 -14.24
C ARG A 21 4.29 -2.84 -12.90
N TYR A 22 4.77 -2.00 -12.00
CA TYR A 22 4.82 -2.37 -10.59
C TYR A 22 3.41 -2.71 -10.14
N GLU A 23 3.24 -3.89 -9.51
CA GLU A 23 2.00 -4.22 -8.83
C GLU A 23 1.64 -3.04 -7.94
N LYS A 24 0.45 -2.45 -8.16
CA LYS A 24 -0.03 -1.33 -7.35
C LYS A 24 0.09 -1.74 -5.89
N VAL A 25 1.12 -1.21 -5.23
CA VAL A 25 1.26 -1.35 -3.80
C VAL A 25 0.00 -0.73 -3.24
N VAL A 26 -0.68 -1.43 -2.33
CA VAL A 26 -1.82 -0.84 -1.65
C VAL A 26 -1.27 0.38 -0.92
N ASP A 27 -1.55 1.58 -1.44
CA ASP A 27 -1.08 2.83 -0.87
C ASP A 27 -1.76 3.06 0.47
N LEU A 28 -1.17 2.53 1.54
CA LEU A 28 -1.65 2.65 2.92
C LEU A 28 -1.81 4.12 3.35
N LYS A 29 -1.17 5.05 2.64
CA LYS A 29 -1.29 6.51 2.79
C LYS A 29 -2.68 7.05 2.47
N GLU A 30 -3.37 6.49 1.49
CA GLU A 30 -4.74 6.88 1.10
C GLU A 30 -5.77 5.76 1.33
N PHE A 31 -5.30 4.60 1.80
CA PHE A 31 -6.14 3.43 2.00
C PHE A 31 -7.11 3.64 3.16
N ASN A 32 -8.40 3.77 2.83
CA ASN A 32 -9.43 3.95 3.84
C ASN A 32 -9.83 2.59 4.45
N PHE A 33 -9.24 2.27 5.61
CA PHE A 33 -9.50 1.04 6.36
C PHE A 33 -11.00 0.81 6.69
N GLU A 34 -11.76 1.89 6.92
CA GLU A 34 -13.18 1.81 7.26
C GLU A 34 -14.06 1.48 6.05
N LYS A 35 -13.69 1.93 4.86
CA LYS A 35 -14.41 1.64 3.61
C LYS A 35 -13.97 0.34 2.93
N SER A 36 -12.76 -0.14 3.23
CA SER A 36 -12.21 -1.36 2.65
C SER A 36 -12.91 -2.63 3.12
N LYS A 37 -12.90 -3.70 2.32
CA LYS A 37 -13.47 -5.00 2.72
C LYS A 37 -12.47 -5.79 3.57
N VAL A 38 -12.97 -6.70 4.40
CA VAL A 38 -12.12 -7.61 5.22
C VAL A 38 -11.14 -8.41 4.35
N ARG A 39 -11.51 -8.73 3.11
CA ARG A 39 -10.62 -9.42 2.17
C ARG A 39 -9.38 -8.61 1.82
N ASP A 40 -9.54 -7.30 1.58
CA ASP A 40 -8.42 -6.40 1.28
C ASP A 40 -7.53 -6.18 2.50
N LEU A 41 -8.12 -6.07 3.70
CA LEU A 41 -7.37 -6.01 4.95
C LEU A 41 -6.53 -7.27 5.18
N LYS A 42 -7.10 -8.46 4.92
CA LYS A 42 -6.37 -9.73 4.99
C LYS A 42 -5.20 -9.79 4.01
N LYS A 43 -5.37 -9.30 2.78
CA LYS A 43 -4.28 -9.25 1.80
C LYS A 43 -3.10 -8.38 2.26
N ILE A 44 -3.36 -7.26 2.92
CA ILE A 44 -2.30 -6.40 3.49
C ILE A 44 -1.52 -7.18 4.57
N ILE A 45 -2.25 -7.81 5.48
CA ILE A 45 -1.69 -8.60 6.59
C ILE A 45 -0.86 -9.78 6.06
N GLU A 46 -1.38 -10.50 5.07
CA GLU A 46 -0.67 -11.61 4.41
C GLU A 46 0.57 -11.12 3.65
N LYS A 47 0.50 -9.97 2.98
CA LYS A 47 1.65 -9.35 2.30
C LYS A 47 2.77 -8.96 3.27
N TRP A 48 2.41 -8.62 4.52
CA TRP A 48 3.35 -8.38 5.60
C TRP A 48 3.85 -9.65 6.29
N GLY A 49 3.35 -10.83 5.90
CA GLY A 49 3.67 -12.11 6.53
C GLY A 49 3.09 -12.25 7.94
N LEU A 50 2.08 -11.44 8.28
CA LEU A 50 1.39 -11.48 9.55
C LEU A 50 0.14 -12.37 9.40
N GLU A 51 -0.25 -13.02 10.49
CA GLU A 51 -1.47 -13.82 10.56
C GLU A 51 -2.27 -13.38 11.79
N CYS A 52 -3.53 -12.98 11.59
CA CYS A 52 -4.36 -12.60 12.73
C CYS A 52 -5.00 -13.84 13.37
N ARG A 53 -4.38 -14.34 14.45
CA ARG A 53 -4.94 -15.41 15.29
C ARG A 53 -5.98 -14.86 16.26
N GLY A 54 -7.18 -14.56 15.76
CA GLY A 54 -8.30 -14.11 16.61
C GLY A 54 -9.18 -13.01 16.03
N CYS A 55 -8.82 -12.42 14.89
CA CYS A 55 -9.64 -11.38 14.25
C CYS A 55 -10.99 -11.94 13.76
N THR A 56 -12.04 -11.81 14.55
CA THR A 56 -13.44 -12.08 14.17
C THR A 56 -14.11 -10.87 13.55
N GLU A 57 -13.71 -9.67 13.95
CA GLU A 57 -14.33 -8.41 13.53
C GLU A 57 -13.44 -7.62 12.59
N LYS A 58 -14.05 -6.86 11.68
CA LYS A 58 -13.35 -5.96 10.75
C LYS A 58 -12.42 -4.99 11.49
N ARG A 59 -12.84 -4.46 12.64
CA ARG A 59 -12.07 -3.52 13.45
C ARG A 59 -10.76 -4.11 13.94
N ASP A 60 -10.74 -5.41 14.24
CA ASP A 60 -9.56 -6.12 14.74
C ASP A 60 -8.46 -6.16 13.67
N TYR A 61 -8.83 -6.45 12.41
CA TYR A 61 -7.92 -6.37 11.27
C TYR A 61 -7.36 -4.95 11.08
N ILE A 62 -8.19 -3.91 11.26
CA ILE A 62 -7.76 -2.52 11.14
C ILE A 62 -6.76 -2.15 12.24
N SER A 63 -7.04 -2.52 13.49
CA SER A 63 -6.14 -2.29 14.62
C SER A 63 -4.81 -2.99 14.44
N LEU A 64 -4.82 -4.27 14.03
CA LEU A 64 -3.60 -5.01 13.72
C LEU A 64 -2.78 -4.29 12.64
N ILE A 65 -3.47 -3.76 11.62
CA ILE A 65 -2.81 -3.05 10.53
C ILE A 65 -2.18 -1.75 11.02
N LYS A 66 -2.94 -0.90 11.71
CA LYS A 66 -2.43 0.36 12.28
C LYS A 66 -1.24 0.12 13.22
N SER A 67 -1.31 -0.90 14.06
CA SER A 67 -0.23 -1.25 14.99
C SER A 67 1.00 -1.84 14.33
N ASN A 68 0.93 -2.40 13.12
CA ASN A 68 2.10 -2.93 12.41
C ASN A 68 2.59 -2.02 11.29
N MET A 69 1.80 -1.01 10.90
CA MET A 69 2.15 -0.10 9.82
C MET A 69 3.48 0.63 10.07
N HIS A 70 3.79 1.03 11.31
CA HIS A 70 5.06 1.68 11.63
C HIS A 70 6.29 0.78 11.41
N LYS A 71 6.13 -0.56 11.43
CA LYS A 71 7.22 -1.52 11.25
C LYS A 71 7.42 -1.91 9.79
N HIS A 72 6.33 -2.07 9.04
CA HIS A 72 6.38 -2.53 7.66
C HIS A 72 6.38 -1.39 6.65
N ASP A 73 5.76 -0.25 6.99
CA ASP A 73 5.58 0.91 6.11
C ASP A 73 5.73 2.24 6.91
N PRO A 74 6.95 2.56 7.37
CA PRO A 74 7.21 3.76 8.19
C PRO A 74 6.85 5.06 7.47
N GLU A 75 6.97 5.09 6.13
CA GLU A 75 6.60 6.25 5.31
C GLU A 75 5.08 6.47 5.27
N ALA A 76 4.28 5.40 5.28
CA ALA A 76 2.83 5.49 5.35
C ALA A 76 2.36 5.86 6.77
N ALA A 77 2.99 5.29 7.80
CA ALA A 77 2.71 5.64 9.19
C ALA A 77 2.99 7.12 9.47
N ALA A 78 4.13 7.64 9.04
CA ALA A 78 4.48 9.05 9.17
C ALA A 78 3.49 9.97 8.43
N PHE A 79 3.00 9.56 7.26
CA PHE A 79 2.01 10.32 6.49
C PHE A 79 0.64 10.38 7.17
N LEU A 80 0.14 9.25 7.69
CA LEU A 80 -1.13 9.21 8.43
C LEU A 80 -1.06 9.96 9.76
N GLN A 81 0.09 9.87 10.45
CA GLN A 81 0.33 10.59 11.70
C GLN A 81 0.42 12.11 11.47
N ALA A 82 1.00 12.55 10.34
CA ALA A 82 1.00 13.96 9.93
C ALA A 82 -0.40 14.49 9.59
N ARG A 83 -1.32 13.62 9.14
CA ARG A 83 -2.73 13.94 8.84
C ARG A 83 -3.67 13.81 10.04
N GLY A 84 -3.21 13.26 11.17
CA GLY A 84 -4.03 13.04 12.36
C GLY A 84 -5.06 11.91 12.23
N GLU A 85 -4.85 10.94 11.34
CA GLU A 85 -5.80 9.84 11.05
C GLU A 85 -5.43 8.50 11.73
N LEU A 86 -4.37 8.50 12.55
CA LEU A 86 -3.91 7.31 13.27
C LEU A 86 -4.63 7.13 14.61
#